data_AF-A0A2P6Q8J7-F1
#
_entry.id   AF-A0A2P6Q8J7-F1
#
_cell.length_a   1.000
_cell.length_b   1.000
_cell.length_c   1.000
_cell.angle_alpha   90.00
_cell.angle_beta   90.00
_cell.angle_gamma   90.00
#
_symmetry.space_group_name_H-M   'P 1'
#
loop_
_entity.id
_entity.type
_entity.pdbx_description
1 polymer ?
#
loop_
_entity_poly.entity_id
_entity_poly.type
_entity_poly.pdbx_seq_one_letter_code
_entity_poly.pdbx_strand_id
1 'polypeptide(L)'
;MGGARSRKRNQKIESIHAFLDDGKWWLFLQVRDITHLPFAERELMLIKIAVNTTARRDVLDIAGIFRAKAVDVSDHTITLELTGDLNKMIVLQKLLEPYGLCEIARTGRMALERGSRVDSTYLRGYPLPL
;
A
#
# COMPACT_ATOMS: atom_id res chain seq x y z
N MET A 1 -6.62 1.06 -25.04
CA MET A 1 -5.15 0.86 -25.09
C MET A 1 -4.58 -0.05 -23.96
N GLY A 2 -5.40 -0.81 -23.20
CA GLY A 2 -4.91 -1.62 -22.05
C GLY A 2 -4.50 -3.07 -22.30
N GLY A 3 -4.85 -3.66 -23.45
CA GLY A 3 -4.73 -5.11 -23.69
C GLY A 3 -3.30 -5.64 -23.78
N ALA A 4 -2.41 -4.94 -24.48
CA ALA A 4 -1.03 -5.40 -24.69
C ALA A 4 -0.18 -5.37 -23.39
N ARG A 5 -0.43 -4.42 -22.49
CA ARG A 5 0.27 -4.28 -21.21
C ARG A 5 -0.20 -5.31 -20.18
N SER A 6 -1.48 -5.69 -20.24
CA SER A 6 -2.04 -6.76 -19.39
C SER A 6 -1.47 -8.12 -19.81
N ARG A 7 -1.46 -8.41 -21.12
CA ARG A 7 -0.96 -9.68 -21.66
C ARG A 7 0.51 -9.96 -21.33
N LYS A 8 1.38 -8.94 -21.46
CA LYS A 8 2.80 -9.06 -21.08
C LYS A 8 3.01 -9.31 -19.58
N ARG A 9 2.11 -8.80 -18.73
CA ARG A 9 2.20 -8.96 -17.26
C ARG A 9 1.84 -10.39 -16.85
N ASN A 10 0.75 -10.91 -17.39
CA ASN A 10 0.30 -12.28 -17.11
C ASN A 10 1.34 -13.31 -17.58
N GLN A 11 1.90 -13.13 -18.79
CA GLN A 11 2.96 -14.02 -19.29
C GLN A 11 4.19 -14.06 -18.36
N LYS A 12 4.53 -12.93 -17.71
CA LYS A 12 5.64 -12.87 -16.77
C LYS A 12 5.31 -13.56 -15.44
N ILE A 13 4.08 -13.44 -14.94
CA ILE A 13 3.61 -14.13 -13.74
C ILE A 13 3.65 -15.65 -13.97
N GLU A 14 3.11 -16.13 -15.08
CA GLU A 14 3.15 -17.54 -15.46
C GLU A 14 4.59 -18.09 -15.52
N SER A 15 5.51 -17.32 -16.10
CA SER A 15 6.93 -17.71 -16.17
C SER A 15 7.58 -17.81 -14.79
N ILE A 16 7.20 -16.95 -13.83
CA ILE A 16 7.70 -17.00 -12.45
C ILE A 16 7.13 -18.20 -11.71
N HIS A 17 5.82 -18.49 -11.86
CA HIS A 17 5.22 -19.69 -11.28
C HIS A 17 5.89 -20.96 -11.79
N ALA A 18 6.03 -21.10 -13.11
CA ALA A 18 6.71 -22.24 -13.72
C ALA A 18 8.16 -22.40 -13.23
N PHE A 19 8.87 -21.29 -13.04
CA PHE A 19 10.24 -21.31 -12.51
C PHE A 19 10.32 -21.74 -11.04
N LEU A 20 9.36 -21.31 -10.21
CA LEU A 20 9.32 -21.64 -8.80
C LEU A 20 8.84 -23.09 -8.59
N ASP A 21 7.92 -23.59 -9.41
CA ASP A 21 7.39 -24.95 -9.32
C ASP A 21 8.34 -26.05 -9.84
N ASP A 22 9.46 -25.69 -10.49
CA ASP A 22 10.46 -26.64 -11.06
C ASP A 22 11.29 -27.43 -10.01
N GLY A 23 10.86 -27.46 -8.74
CA GLY A 23 11.42 -28.32 -7.69
C GLY A 23 12.85 -28.00 -7.25
N LYS A 24 13.47 -26.93 -7.76
CA LYS A 24 14.89 -26.57 -7.54
C LYS A 24 15.17 -25.72 -6.31
N TRP A 25 14.14 -25.35 -5.55
CA TRP A 25 14.25 -24.32 -4.53
C TRP A 25 13.67 -24.79 -3.20
N TRP A 26 14.53 -25.36 -2.37
CA TRP A 26 14.22 -25.90 -1.04
C TRP A 26 13.72 -24.87 -0.02
N LEU A 27 13.67 -23.58 -0.38
CA LEU A 27 13.39 -22.45 0.52
C LEU A 27 11.92 -22.05 0.62
N PHE A 28 11.04 -22.54 -0.26
CA PHE A 28 9.64 -22.17 -0.25
C PHE A 28 8.72 -23.40 -0.30
N LEU A 29 7.66 -23.35 0.51
CA LEU A 29 6.70 -24.44 0.64
C LEU A 29 5.64 -24.42 -0.47
N GLN A 30 5.14 -23.22 -0.82
CA GLN A 30 4.09 -23.04 -1.80
C GLN A 30 4.10 -21.62 -2.38
N VAL A 31 3.81 -21.51 -3.67
CA VAL A 31 3.59 -20.23 -4.35
C VAL A 31 2.18 -20.26 -4.95
N ARG A 32 1.39 -19.21 -4.70
CA ARG A 32 0.00 -19.13 -5.19
C ARG A 32 -0.28 -17.76 -5.76
N ASP A 33 -0.79 -17.72 -6.99
CA ASP A 33 -1.35 -16.51 -7.56
C ASP A 33 -2.73 -16.24 -6.94
N ILE A 34 -2.89 -15.09 -6.30
CA ILE A 34 -4.14 -14.64 -5.70
C ILE A 34 -4.77 -13.46 -6.44
N THR A 35 -4.24 -13.10 -7.63
CA THR A 35 -4.66 -11.91 -8.41
C THR A 35 -6.16 -11.85 -8.67
N HIS A 36 -6.80 -13.01 -8.87
CA HIS A 36 -8.23 -13.12 -9.18
C HIS A 36 -9.08 -13.58 -7.98
N LEU A 37 -8.49 -13.66 -6.79
CA LEU A 37 -9.18 -14.06 -5.57
C LEU A 37 -9.50 -12.83 -4.72
N PRO A 38 -10.61 -12.83 -3.98
CA PRO A 38 -10.85 -11.82 -2.96
C PRO A 38 -9.74 -11.86 -1.92
N PHE A 39 -8.99 -10.77 -1.75
CA PHE A 39 -7.93 -10.67 -0.76
C PHE A 39 -8.07 -9.42 0.11
N ALA A 40 -7.45 -9.47 1.29
CA ALA A 40 -7.20 -8.30 2.11
C ALA A 40 -5.74 -7.88 1.89
N GLU A 41 -5.52 -6.61 1.56
CA GLU A 41 -4.17 -6.07 1.40
C GLU A 41 -3.86 -4.99 2.43
N ARG A 42 -2.60 -4.95 2.85
CA ARG A 42 -2.04 -3.90 3.68
C ARG A 42 -0.60 -3.61 3.29
N GLU A 43 -0.21 -2.38 3.53
CA GLU A 43 1.16 -1.91 3.44
C GLU A 43 1.40 -0.97 4.62
N LEU A 44 2.62 -1.04 5.18
CA LEU A 44 3.11 -0.09 6.16
C LEU A 44 4.09 0.86 5.46
N MET A 45 3.95 2.14 5.77
CA MET A 45 4.79 3.21 5.24
C MET A 45 5.25 4.12 6.37
N LEU A 46 6.55 4.41 6.37
CA LEU A 46 7.14 5.53 7.10
C LEU A 46 7.40 6.66 6.11
N ILE A 47 6.99 7.87 6.45
CA ILE A 47 7.22 9.05 5.63
C ILE A 47 7.77 10.17 6.51
N LYS A 48 8.98 10.64 6.17
CA LYS A 48 9.64 11.76 6.83
C LYS A 48 9.41 13.01 5.99
N ILE A 49 8.89 14.06 6.61
CA ILE A 49 8.54 15.32 5.97
C ILE A 49 9.32 16.45 6.62
N ALA A 50 9.85 17.36 5.82
CA ALA A 50 10.40 18.62 6.30
C ALA A 50 9.25 19.50 6.79
N VAL A 51 9.42 20.11 7.97
CA VAL A 51 8.42 21.02 8.51
C VAL A 51 9.08 22.26 9.08
N ASN A 52 8.38 23.38 8.94
CA ASN A 52 8.66 24.60 9.70
C ASN A 52 7.52 24.85 10.70
N THR A 53 7.62 25.90 11.51
CA THR A 53 6.65 26.20 12.57
C THR A 53 5.23 26.41 12.02
N THR A 54 5.06 26.94 10.81
CA THR A 54 3.75 27.20 10.21
C THR A 54 3.13 25.95 9.60
N ALA A 55 3.91 25.12 8.90
CA ALA A 55 3.44 23.89 8.26
C ALA A 55 3.18 22.73 9.23
N ARG A 56 3.81 22.75 10.42
CA ARG A 56 3.75 21.67 11.40
C ARG A 56 2.32 21.26 11.74
N ARG A 57 1.44 22.23 11.93
CA ARG A 57 0.05 21.96 12.32
C ARG A 57 -0.71 21.28 11.18
N ASP A 58 -0.62 21.81 9.97
CA ASP A 58 -1.29 21.25 8.80
C ASP A 58 -0.86 19.81 8.52
N VAL A 59 0.44 19.52 8.60
CA VAL A 59 0.97 18.15 8.40
C VAL A 59 0.40 17.19 9.42
N LEU A 60 0.30 17.59 10.69
CA LEU A 60 -0.28 16.76 11.75
C LEU A 60 -1.80 16.59 11.59
N ASP A 61 -2.51 17.61 11.13
CA ASP A 61 -3.95 17.53 10.86
C ASP A 61 -4.24 16.60 9.67
N ILE A 62 -3.47 16.71 8.57
CA ILE A 62 -3.51 15.76 7.44
C ILE A 62 -3.21 14.34 7.93
N ALA A 63 -2.16 14.16 8.75
CA ALA A 63 -1.82 12.86 9.34
C ALA A 63 -3.00 12.29 10.14
N GLY A 64 -3.67 13.11 10.94
CA GLY A 64 -4.86 12.74 11.71
C GLY A 64 -6.01 12.23 10.84
N ILE A 65 -6.32 12.92 9.73
CA ILE A 65 -7.36 12.49 8.77
C ILE A 65 -7.06 11.09 8.22
N PHE A 66 -5.79 10.83 7.91
CA PHE A 66 -5.35 9.53 7.41
C PHE A 66 -5.16 8.48 8.51
N ARG A 67 -5.38 8.84 9.78
CA ARG A 67 -5.06 8.00 10.95
C ARG A 67 -3.60 7.53 10.92
N ALA A 68 -2.71 8.39 10.44
CA ALA A 68 -1.27 8.20 10.54
C ALA A 68 -0.80 8.63 11.95
N LYS A 69 0.23 7.98 12.44
CA LYS A 69 0.82 8.24 13.75
C LYS A 69 2.14 8.98 13.59
N ALA A 70 2.33 10.11 14.27
CA ALA A 70 3.65 10.70 14.39
C ALA A 70 4.51 9.81 15.29
N VAL A 71 5.58 9.23 14.73
CA VAL A 71 6.51 8.35 15.44
C VAL A 71 7.80 9.07 15.83
N ASP A 72 8.09 10.21 15.20
CA ASP A 72 9.19 11.10 15.53
C ASP A 72 8.83 12.55 15.14
N VAL A 73 9.24 13.51 15.97
CA VAL A 73 9.02 14.95 15.78
C VAL A 73 10.26 15.69 16.24
N SER A 74 10.90 16.41 15.32
CA SER A 74 12.03 17.31 15.60
C SER A 74 11.64 18.76 15.30
N ASP A 75 12.59 19.70 15.37
CA ASP A 75 12.35 21.10 15.01
C ASP A 75 12.08 21.30 13.51
N HIS A 76 12.69 20.45 12.67
CA HIS A 76 12.70 20.60 11.21
C HIS A 76 12.04 19.43 10.46
N THR A 77 11.69 18.34 11.15
CA THR A 77 11.11 17.15 10.53
C THR A 77 10.01 16.52 11.37
N ILE A 78 9.08 15.85 10.71
CA ILE A 78 8.14 14.91 11.33
C ILE A 78 8.23 13.59 10.57
N THR A 79 8.29 12.48 11.28
CA THR A 79 8.14 11.15 10.71
C THR A 79 6.79 10.57 11.07
N LEU A 80 6.00 10.22 10.05
CA LEU A 80 4.69 9.60 10.19
C LEU A 80 4.75 8.12 9.83
N GLU A 81 4.03 7.31 10.60
CA GLU A 81 3.73 5.92 10.32
C GLU A 81 2.27 5.78 9.84
N LEU A 82 2.06 5.07 8.73
CA LEU A 82 0.74 4.78 8.20
C LEU A 82 0.64 3.31 7.79
N THR A 83 -0.50 2.68 8.11
CA THR A 83 -0.92 1.39 7.55
C THR A 83 -2.23 1.52 6.78
N GLY A 84 -2.33 0.85 5.63
CA GLY A 84 -3.48 0.98 4.74
C GLY A 84 -3.35 0.26 3.40
N ASP A 85 -4.30 0.52 2.49
CA ASP A 85 -4.22 0.09 1.09
C ASP A 85 -3.34 1.05 0.27
N LEU A 86 -2.93 0.62 -0.93
CA LEU A 86 -2.04 1.41 -1.78
C LEU A 86 -2.62 2.79 -2.09
N ASN A 87 -3.93 2.88 -2.31
CA ASN A 87 -4.58 4.14 -2.65
C ASN A 87 -4.44 5.14 -1.50
N LYS A 88 -4.71 4.71 -0.26
CA LYS A 88 -4.51 5.53 0.92
C LYS A 88 -3.09 6.07 1.04
N MET A 89 -2.07 5.23 0.77
CA MET A 89 -0.66 5.64 0.77
C MET A 89 -0.39 6.73 -0.26
N ILE A 90 -0.83 6.52 -1.51
CA ILE A 90 -0.61 7.45 -2.62
C ILE A 90 -1.27 8.80 -2.34
N VAL A 91 -2.51 8.81 -1.81
CA VAL A 91 -3.20 10.06 -1.50
C VAL A 91 -2.49 10.81 -0.38
N LEU A 92 -2.09 10.13 0.71
CA LEU A 92 -1.34 10.80 1.78
C LEU A 92 -0.03 11.40 1.25
N GLN A 93 0.74 10.61 0.48
CA GLN A 93 2.01 11.08 -0.09
C GLN A 93 1.82 12.35 -0.94
N LYS A 94 0.80 12.37 -1.81
CA LYS A 94 0.48 13.54 -2.66
C LYS A 94 0.08 14.78 -1.84
N LEU A 95 -0.68 14.60 -0.77
CA LEU A 95 -1.07 15.71 0.11
C LEU A 95 0.11 16.28 0.89
N LEU A 96 1.09 15.44 1.20
CA LEU A 96 2.30 15.85 1.94
C LEU A 96 3.44 16.34 1.04
N GLU A 97 3.38 16.05 -0.27
CA GLU A 97 4.38 16.46 -1.27
C GLU A 97 4.73 17.97 -1.23
N PRO A 98 3.76 18.90 -1.09
CA PRO A 98 4.05 20.34 -1.05
C PRO A 98 4.89 20.80 0.15
N TYR A 99 4.90 20.03 1.25
CA TYR A 99 5.65 20.37 2.45
C TYR A 99 7.13 19.94 2.38
N GLY A 100 7.48 19.10 1.41
CA GLY A 100 8.83 18.59 1.21
C GLY A 100 9.03 17.22 1.87
N LEU A 101 8.93 16.15 1.07
CA LEU A 101 9.20 14.79 1.52
C LEU A 101 10.71 14.56 1.59
N CYS A 102 11.22 14.19 2.76
CA CYS A 102 12.64 13.88 2.95
C CYS A 102 12.94 12.42 2.61
N GLU A 103 12.11 11.50 3.10
CA GLU A 103 12.37 10.06 3.03
C GLU A 103 11.06 9.28 3.05
N ILE A 104 11.01 8.18 2.30
CA ILE A 104 9.88 7.25 2.30
C ILE A 104 10.42 5.83 2.38
N ALA A 105 9.98 5.08 3.39
CA ALA A 105 10.25 3.67 3.53
C ALA A 105 8.95 2.87 3.52
N ARG A 106 8.91 1.79 2.73
CA ARG A 106 7.71 1.00 2.47
C ARG A 106 8.01 -0.49 2.60
N THR A 107 7.14 -1.23 3.26
CA THR A 107 7.27 -2.69 3.38
C THR A 107 6.93 -3.43 2.09
N GLY A 108 6.26 -2.75 1.15
CA GLY A 108 5.58 -3.41 0.04
C GLY A 108 4.23 -4.00 0.47
N ARG A 109 3.49 -4.50 -0.52
CA ARG A 109 2.13 -5.01 -0.33
C ARG A 109 2.17 -6.41 0.28
N MET A 110 1.52 -6.56 1.42
CA MET A 110 1.17 -7.86 2.00
C MET A 110 -0.29 -8.15 1.68
N ALA A 111 -0.60 -9.39 1.30
CA ALA A 111 -1.96 -9.78 0.96
C ALA A 111 -2.27 -11.20 1.42
N LEU A 112 -3.51 -11.42 1.85
CA LEU A 112 -4.06 -12.72 2.21
C LEU A 112 -5.44 -12.91 1.60
N GLU A 113 -5.70 -14.10 1.07
CA GLU A 113 -7.04 -14.47 0.59
C GLU A 113 -8.06 -14.33 1.72
N ARG A 114 -9.24 -13.78 1.40
CA ARG A 114 -10.34 -13.64 2.35
C ARG A 114 -11.12 -14.94 2.41
N GLY A 115 -11.26 -15.49 3.62
CA GLY A 115 -12.13 -16.64 3.87
C GLY A 115 -13.60 -16.40 3.50
N SER A 116 -14.07 -15.15 3.54
CA SER A 116 -15.45 -14.80 3.16
C SER A 116 -15.73 -14.92 1.66
N ARG A 117 -14.69 -14.97 0.81
CA ARG A 117 -14.79 -14.91 -0.67
C ARG A 117 -15.52 -13.67 -1.20
N VAL A 118 -15.65 -12.62 -0.38
CA VAL A 118 -16.22 -11.34 -0.78
C VAL A 118 -15.11 -10.32 -0.87
N ASP A 119 -14.99 -9.66 -2.02
CA ASP A 119 -14.07 -8.56 -2.19
C ASP A 119 -14.73 -7.26 -1.69
N SER A 120 -14.11 -6.67 -0.67
CA SER A 120 -14.57 -5.42 -0.04
C SER A 120 -14.61 -4.24 -1.01
N THR A 121 -13.90 -4.30 -2.14
CA THR A 121 -13.95 -3.29 -3.20
C THR A 121 -15.35 -3.21 -3.81
N TYR A 122 -16.03 -4.36 -3.97
CA TYR A 122 -17.40 -4.41 -4.47
C TYR A 122 -18.42 -3.92 -3.43
N LEU A 123 -18.12 -4.08 -2.14
CA LEU A 123 -18.97 -3.57 -1.05
C LEU A 123 -18.86 -2.05 -0.86
N ARG A 124 -17.72 -1.41 -1.19
CA ARG A 124 -17.58 0.06 -1.12
C ARG A 124 -18.53 0.80 -2.09
N GLY A 125 -18.99 0.13 -3.15
CA GLY A 125 -19.90 0.70 -4.15
C GLY A 125 -21.40 0.54 -3.83
N TYR A 126 -21.76 -0.23 -2.81
CA TYR A 126 -23.15 -0.39 -2.38
C TYR A 126 -23.40 0.45 -1.12
N PRO A 127 -24.24 1.50 -1.18
CA PRO A 127 -24.79 2.06 0.04
C PRO A 127 -25.58 0.95 0.74
N LEU A 128 -25.32 0.75 2.03
CA LEU A 128 -26.18 -0.09 2.87
C LEU A 128 -27.60 0.50 2.80
N PRO A 129 -28.65 -0.30 2.56
CA PRO A 129 -30.00 0.19 2.75
C PRO A 129 -30.14 0.58 4.23
N LEU A 130 -30.54 1.83 4.47
CA LEU A 130 -30.95 2.33 5.79
C LEU A 130 -32.20 1.59 6.26
#